data_AF-A0A327YCV8-F1
#
_entry.id   AF-A0A327YCV8-F1
#
_cell.length_a   1.000
_cell.length_b   1.000
_cell.length_c   1.000
_cell.angle_alpha   90.00
_cell.angle_beta   90.00
_cell.angle_gamma   90.00
#
_symmetry.space_group_name_H-M   'P 1'
#
loop_
_entity.id
_entity.type
_entity.pdbx_description
1 polymer ?
#
loop_
_entity_poly.entity_id
_entity_poly.type
_entity_poly.pdbx_seq_one_letter_code
_entity_poly.pdbx_strand_id
1 'polypeptide(L)'
;DRDGGVLLMGALFGRYPSLLKLYADSGYQGPKFQEELKKVCRKINVEIVKRTDAGKFVVLPRRWVVERTIGWLNRCRRLAKDWECLNQNALAFLRWASIRSMLRRLCQERI
;
A
#
# COMPACT_ATOMS: atom_id res chain seq x y z
N ASP A 1 7.79 9.86 8.05
CA ASP A 1 7.51 8.69 7.20
C ASP A 1 7.77 7.36 7.92
N ARG A 2 9.02 7.08 8.34
CA ARG A 2 9.37 5.83 9.07
C ARG A 2 8.55 5.60 10.34
N ASP A 3 8.41 6.60 11.21
CA ASP A 3 7.60 6.49 12.43
C ASP A 3 6.10 6.30 12.11
N GLY A 4 5.63 6.96 11.05
CA GLY A 4 4.27 6.78 10.53
C GLY A 4 4.03 5.37 10.02
N GLY A 5 5.02 4.75 9.37
CA GLY A 5 4.98 3.35 8.96
C GLY A 5 4.84 2.40 10.15
N VAL A 6 5.55 2.64 11.26
CA VAL A 6 5.44 1.83 12.48
C VAL A 6 4.03 1.96 13.08
N LEU A 7 3.51 3.19 13.19
CA LEU A 7 2.15 3.45 13.69
C LEU A 7 1.08 2.77 12.83
N LEU A 8 1.20 2.90 11.50
CA LEU A 8 0.30 2.26 10.54
C LEU A 8 0.30 0.75 10.73
N MET A 9 1.47 0.13 10.88
CA MET A 9 1.59 -1.31 11.03
C MET A 9 1.03 -1.79 12.37
N GLY A 10 1.15 -1.00 13.44
CA GLY A 10 0.49 -1.28 14.72
C GLY A 10 -1.03 -1.31 14.61
N ALA A 11 -1.62 -0.32 13.93
CA ALA A 11 -3.06 -0.29 13.70
C ALA A 11 -3.54 -1.42 12.78
N LEU A 12 -2.79 -1.73 11.71
CA LEU A 12 -3.15 -2.76 10.74
C LEU A 12 -3.09 -4.16 11.32
N PHE A 13 -2.11 -4.46 12.19
CA PHE A 13 -1.97 -5.81 12.77
C PHE A 13 -3.17 -6.18 13.65
N GLY A 14 -3.67 -5.24 14.46
CA GLY A 14 -4.89 -5.47 15.25
C GLY A 14 -6.12 -5.78 14.39
N ARG A 15 -6.14 -5.27 13.14
CA ARG A 15 -7.27 -5.46 12.22
C ARG A 15 -7.11 -6.66 11.28
N TYR A 16 -5.87 -7.00 10.91
CA TYR A 16 -5.52 -8.02 9.91
C TYR A 16 -4.40 -8.94 10.44
N PRO A 17 -4.72 -9.88 11.35
CA PRO A 17 -3.72 -10.72 12.01
C PRO A 17 -3.03 -11.71 11.06
N SER A 18 -3.60 -11.96 9.88
CA SER A 18 -3.04 -12.83 8.84
C SER A 18 -2.03 -12.13 7.91
N LEU A 19 -1.68 -10.87 8.16
CA LEU A 19 -0.70 -10.14 7.36
C LEU A 19 0.71 -10.68 7.66
N LEU A 20 1.32 -11.35 6.67
CA LEU A 20 2.61 -12.03 6.84
C LEU A 20 3.78 -11.34 6.12
N LYS A 21 3.51 -10.53 5.09
CA LYS A 21 4.55 -9.96 4.22
C LYS A 21 4.33 -8.49 3.95
N LEU A 22 5.38 -7.69 4.12
CA LEU A 22 5.42 -6.26 3.85
C LEU A 22 6.50 -5.97 2.81
N TYR A 23 6.13 -5.28 1.74
CA TYR A 23 7.08 -4.75 0.76
C TYR A 23 7.33 -3.27 1.08
N ALA A 24 8.59 -2.87 1.18
CA ALA A 24 9.00 -1.49 1.42
C ALA A 24 10.07 -1.06 0.41
N ASP A 25 10.18 0.23 0.14
CA ASP A 25 11.26 0.76 -0.71
C ASP A 25 12.57 0.95 0.08
N SER A 26 13.63 1.37 -0.61
CA SER A 26 14.94 1.60 0.00
C SER A 26 14.95 2.70 1.07
N GLY A 27 13.96 3.58 1.13
CA GLY A 27 13.84 4.63 2.16
C GLY A 27 13.62 4.07 3.57
N TYR A 28 13.12 2.84 3.66
CA TYR A 28 12.82 2.12 4.91
C TYR A 28 13.94 1.14 5.35
N GLN A 29 15.12 1.19 4.72
CA GLN A 29 16.21 0.26 5.02
C GLN A 29 16.84 0.45 6.41
N GLY A 30 16.63 1.59 7.08
CA GLY A 30 17.29 1.92 8.34
C GLY A 30 17.02 0.92 9.48
N PRO A 31 18.04 0.58 10.29
CA PRO A 31 17.91 -0.43 11.36
C PRO A 31 16.83 -0.08 12.38
N LYS A 32 16.69 1.22 12.71
CA LYS A 32 15.64 1.74 13.59
C LYS A 32 14.23 1.33 13.16
N PHE A 33 13.92 1.38 11.86
CA PHE A 33 12.58 1.03 11.38
C PHE A 33 12.30 -0.47 11.55
N GLN A 34 13.29 -1.32 11.27
CA GLN A 34 13.15 -2.77 11.42
C GLN A 34 13.03 -3.18 12.90
N GLU A 35 13.78 -2.55 13.79
CA GLU A 35 13.72 -2.79 15.23
C GLU A 35 12.35 -2.39 15.80
N GLU A 36 11.85 -1.20 15.47
CA GLU A 36 10.53 -0.75 15.90
C GLU A 36 9.40 -1.63 15.32
N LEU A 37 9.53 -2.06 14.06
CA LEU A 37 8.60 -3.02 13.47
C LEU A 37 8.58 -4.37 14.20
N LYS A 38 9.75 -4.89 14.59
CA LYS A 38 9.84 -6.15 15.35
C LYS A 38 9.16 -6.06 16.71
N LYS A 39 9.19 -4.89 17.36
CA LYS A 39 8.48 -4.64 18.62
C LYS A 39 6.96 -4.69 18.42
N VAL A 40 6.48 -4.11 17.33
CA VAL A 40 5.04 -4.04 17.03
C VAL A 40 4.52 -5.37 16.45
N CYS A 41 5.30 -6.06 15.63
CA CYS A 41 4.90 -7.32 15.02
C CYS A 41 6.09 -8.28 14.83
N ARG A 42 6.04 -9.42 15.52
CA ARG A 42 7.09 -10.46 15.46
C ARG A 42 6.97 -11.38 14.25
N LYS A 43 5.84 -11.38 13.54
CA LYS A 43 5.51 -12.37 12.49
C LYS A 43 5.65 -11.85 11.05
N ILE A 44 5.92 -10.56 10.85
CA ILE A 44 5.95 -9.97 9.50
C ILE A 44 7.34 -10.10 8.88
N ASN A 45 7.37 -10.63 7.66
CA ASN A 45 8.54 -10.61 6.79
C ASN A 45 8.57 -9.30 5.98
N VAL A 46 9.57 -8.46 6.24
CA VAL A 46 9.77 -7.19 5.53
C VAL A 46 10.77 -7.39 4.40
N GLU A 47 10.32 -7.22 3.16
CA GLU A 47 11.15 -7.27 1.97
C GLU A 47 11.40 -5.86 1.45
N ILE A 48 12.66 -5.43 1.48
CA ILE A 48 13.08 -4.12 0.98
C ILE A 48 13.42 -4.25 -0.50
N VAL A 49 12.62 -3.64 -1.35
CA VAL A 49 12.83 -3.59 -2.80
C VAL A 49 13.78 -2.44 -3.12
N LYS A 50 15.06 -2.78 -3.32
CA LYS A 50 16.13 -1.82 -3.65
C LYS A 50 16.17 -1.52 -5.15
N ARG A 51 16.53 -0.28 -5.49
CA ARG A 51 16.94 0.06 -6.86
C ARG A 51 18.24 -0.66 -7.21
N THR A 52 18.36 -1.05 -8.47
CA THR A 52 19.57 -1.66 -9.01
C THR A 52 20.56 -0.55 -9.39
N ASP A 53 21.83 -0.69 -9.01
CA ASP A 53 22.89 0.29 -9.32
C ASP A 53 23.44 0.17 -10.76
N ALA A 54 22.80 -0.65 -11.60
CA ALA A 54 23.29 -1.05 -12.92
C ALA A 54 23.24 0.05 -14.00
N GLY A 55 22.95 1.31 -13.65
CA GLY A 55 22.87 2.45 -14.57
C GLY A 55 21.78 2.33 -15.66
N LYS A 56 20.98 1.27 -15.64
CA LYS A 56 19.94 0.95 -16.64
C LYS A 56 18.63 0.60 -15.95
N PHE A 57 17.52 0.78 -16.67
CA PHE A 57 16.20 0.44 -16.16
C PHE A 57 16.06 -1.08 -15.98
N VAL A 58 15.74 -1.51 -14.77
CA VAL A 58 15.45 -2.91 -14.43
C VAL A 58 14.06 -2.97 -13.81
N VAL A 59 13.25 -3.92 -14.27
CA VAL A 59 11.92 -4.17 -13.73
C VAL A 59 12.07 -4.76 -12.32
N LEU A 60 11.68 -4.00 -11.30
CA LEU A 60 11.69 -4.48 -9.92
C LEU A 60 10.36 -5.17 -9.57
N PRO A 61 10.40 -6.30 -8.86
CA PRO A 61 9.20 -6.99 -8.43
C PRO A 61 8.36 -6.10 -7.50
N ARG A 62 7.04 -6.08 -7.71
CA ARG A 62 6.02 -5.41 -6.86
C ARG A 62 6.16 -3.89 -6.66
N ARG A 63 7.11 -3.22 -7.33
CA ARG A 63 7.35 -1.76 -7.21
C ARG A 63 6.10 -0.92 -7.49
N TRP A 64 5.40 -1.23 -8.58
CA TRP A 64 4.28 -0.42 -9.06
C TRP A 64 2.93 -0.74 -8.39
N VAL A 65 2.88 -1.60 -7.37
CA VAL A 65 1.58 -2.06 -6.82
C VAL A 65 0.80 -0.90 -6.19
N VAL A 66 1.47 -0.05 -5.42
CA VAL A 66 0.85 1.11 -4.75
C VAL A 66 0.41 2.13 -5.80
N GLU A 67 1.32 2.55 -6.67
CA GLU A 67 1.06 3.53 -7.73
C GLU A 67 -0.04 3.08 -8.69
N ARG A 68 -0.07 1.79 -9.03
CA ARG A 68 -1.13 1.21 -9.86
C ARG A 68 -2.49 1.25 -9.18
N THR A 69 -2.52 0.99 -7.87
CA THR A 69 -3.76 1.10 -7.08
C THR A 69 -4.26 2.53 -7.06
N ILE A 70 -3.37 3.50 -6.81
CA ILE A 70 -3.69 4.94 -6.90
C ILE A 70 -4.16 5.29 -8.32
N GLY A 71 -3.51 4.79 -9.37
CA GLY A 71 -3.91 5.00 -10.75
C GLY A 71 -5.31 4.47 -11.08
N TRP A 72 -5.72 3.34 -10.49
CA TRP A 72 -7.09 2.84 -10.62
C TRP A 72 -8.10 3.71 -9.87
N LEU A 73 -7.77 4.14 -8.65
CA LEU A 73 -8.61 5.03 -7.87
C LEU A 73 -8.81 6.39 -8.57
N ASN A 74 -7.77 6.89 -9.23
CA ASN A 74 -7.81 8.14 -10.01
C ASN A 74 -8.75 8.08 -11.22
N ARG A 75 -9.22 6.90 -11.65
CA ARG A 75 -10.29 6.78 -12.66
C ARG A 75 -11.65 7.21 -12.11
N CYS A 76 -11.79 7.35 -10.80
CA CYS A 76 -12.98 7.94 -10.18
C CYS A 76 -12.73 9.44 -10.00
N ARG A 77 -13.33 10.27 -10.85
CA ARG A 77 -13.16 11.74 -10.85
C ARG A 77 -13.31 12.35 -9.46
N ARG A 78 -14.29 11.87 -8.69
CA ARG A 78 -14.59 12.34 -7.33
C ARG A 78 -13.51 12.05 -6.29
N LEU A 79 -12.54 11.17 -6.59
CA LEU A 79 -11.35 10.98 -5.77
C LEU A 79 -10.14 11.76 -6.29
N ALA A 80 -10.14 12.15 -7.56
CA ALA A 80 -8.97 12.72 -8.24
C ALA A 80 -9.06 14.24 -8.48
N LYS A 81 -10.28 14.80 -8.53
CA LYS A 81 -10.55 16.17 -8.98
C LYS A 81 -11.49 16.95 -8.07
N ASP A 82 -12.39 16.25 -7.39
CA ASP A 82 -13.34 16.87 -6.47
C ASP A 82 -12.93 16.48 -5.04
N TRP A 83 -12.56 17.45 -4.22
CA TRP A 83 -12.17 17.21 -2.82
C TRP A 83 -13.39 17.26 -1.92
N GLU A 84 -13.59 16.23 -1.11
CA GLU A 84 -14.69 16.20 -0.14
C GLU A 84 -14.36 17.05 1.08
N CYS A 85 -15.33 17.83 1.56
CA CYS A 85 -15.15 18.68 2.74
C CYS A 85 -14.95 17.88 4.05
N LEU A 86 -15.49 16.67 4.12
CA LEU A 86 -15.41 15.80 5.29
C LEU A 86 -14.62 14.53 4.98
N ASN A 87 -13.70 14.17 5.87
CA ASN A 87 -12.90 12.94 5.77
C ASN A 87 -13.77 11.68 5.70
N GLN A 88 -14.94 11.68 6.36
CA GLN A 88 -15.87 10.56 6.31
C GLN A 88 -16.44 10.34 4.91
N ASN A 89 -16.74 11.41 4.17
CA ASN A 89 -17.23 11.35 2.80
C ASN A 89 -16.11 10.88 1.86
N ALA A 90 -14.89 11.43 2.01
CA ALA A 90 -13.73 10.97 1.25
C ALA A 90 -13.47 9.47 1.44
N LEU A 91 -13.54 8.99 2.69
CA LEU A 91 -13.37 7.58 3.02
C LEU A 91 -14.47 6.70 2.40
N ALA A 92 -15.72 7.18 2.39
CA ALA A 92 -16.82 6.48 1.74
C ALA A 92 -16.53 6.33 0.24
N PHE A 93 -16.19 7.40 -0.48
CA PHE A 93 -15.87 7.32 -1.91
C PHE A 93 -14.67 6.43 -2.21
N LEU A 94 -13.65 6.44 -1.36
CA LEU A 94 -12.50 5.55 -1.47
C LEU A 94 -12.92 4.07 -1.40
N ARG A 95 -13.79 3.73 -0.45
CA ARG A 95 -14.35 2.37 -0.31
C ARG A 95 -15.20 2.00 -1.52
N TRP A 96 -16.07 2.89 -1.99
CA TRP A 96 -16.91 2.68 -3.17
C TRP A 96 -16.08 2.42 -4.43
N ALA A 97 -15.03 3.21 -4.68
CA ALA A 97 -14.11 3.00 -5.79
C ALA A 97 -13.38 1.65 -5.70
N SER A 98 -12.98 1.25 -4.49
CA SER A 98 -12.33 -0.04 -4.24
C SER A 98 -13.28 -1.21 -4.52
N ILE A 99 -14.54 -1.15 -4.03
CA ILE A 99 -15.58 -2.15 -4.29
C ILE A 99 -15.84 -2.28 -5.79
N ARG A 100 -16.01 -1.16 -6.50
CA ARG A 100 -16.18 -1.15 -7.96
C ARG A 100 -15.01 -1.83 -8.69
N SER A 101 -13.77 -1.58 -8.26
CA SER A 101 -12.58 -2.23 -8.82
C SER A 101 -12.59 -3.74 -8.58
N MET A 102 -12.95 -4.18 -7.38
CA MET A 102 -13.06 -5.60 -7.03
C MET A 102 -14.17 -6.31 -7.81
N LEU A 103 -15.36 -5.70 -7.92
CA LEU A 103 -16.47 -6.24 -8.69
C LEU A 103 -16.09 -6.45 -10.16
N ARG A 104 -15.44 -5.47 -10.78
CA ARG A 104 -14.95 -5.64 -12.17
C ARG A 104 -13.99 -6.81 -12.32
N ARG A 105 -13.11 -7.06 -11.35
CA ARG A 105 -12.17 -8.18 -11.40
C ARG A 105 -12.84 -9.54 -11.22
N LEU A 106 -13.91 -9.59 -10.42
CA LEU A 106 -14.67 -10.82 -10.18
C LEU A 106 -15.59 -11.14 -11.36
N CYS A 107 -16.19 -10.13 -11.97
CA CYS A 107 -17.14 -10.30 -13.08
C CYS A 107 -16.49 -10.32 -14.46
N GLN A 108 -15.22 -9.92 -14.59
CA GLN A 108 -14.47 -10.13 -15.84
C GLN A 108 -13.96 -11.57 -15.87
N GLU A 109 -14.62 -12.42 -16.66
CA GLU A 109 -14.02 -13.69 -17.06
C GLU A 109 -12.70 -13.39 -17.76
N ARG A 110 -11.64 -14.02 -17.26
CA ARG A 110 -10.33 -13.96 -17.89
C ARG A 110 -10.38 -14.91 -19.08
N ILE A 111 -10.82 -14.40 -20.24
CA ILE A 111 -10.65 -15.06 -21.54
C ILE A 111 -9.15 -15.24 -21.80
#